data_AF-A0A9N9BUP0-F1
#
_entry.id   AF-A0A9N9BUP0-F1
#
_cell.length_a   1.000
_cell.length_b   1.000
_cell.length_c   1.000
_cell.angle_alpha   90.00
_cell.angle_beta   90.00
_cell.angle_gamma   90.00
#
_symmetry.space_group_name_H-M   'P 1'
#
loop_
_entity.id
_entity.type
_entity.pdbx_description
1 polymer ?
#
loop_
_entity_poly.entity_id
_entity_poly.type
_entity_poly.pdbx_seq_one_letter_code
_entity_poly.pdbx_strand_id
1 'polypeptide(L)'
;MQRLKPANEIYKRLKWDKECIPEGDFVVGYEDRFLGILEATLENFEAEEIPFHRIRYFKNLATGQIVWDREKRIDLITSNYSNPHSSDELQGSSSDDISISSTKSKKKYLKLRRKKYLQKTLDEARKQLAEEIRIEEEHVKQYEDRMREVEERLKRFQELQI
;
A
#
# COMPACT_ATOMS: atom_id res chain seq x y z
N MET A 1 20.22 23.11 17.32
CA MET A 1 19.07 22.56 16.57
C MET A 1 18.97 21.08 16.85
N GLN A 2 17.85 20.60 17.41
CA GLN A 2 17.68 19.16 17.66
C GLN A 2 17.60 18.39 16.33
N ARG A 3 18.30 17.25 16.26
CA ARG A 3 18.26 16.35 15.10
C ARG A 3 16.95 15.57 15.15
N LEU A 4 16.18 15.62 14.05
CA LEU A 4 14.99 14.80 13.90
C LEU A 4 15.40 13.32 13.92
N LYS A 5 14.73 12.51 14.74
CA LYS A 5 15.02 11.08 14.78
C LYS A 5 14.66 10.42 13.46
N PRO A 6 15.45 9.45 12.98
CA PRO A 6 15.19 8.78 11.72
C PRO A 6 13.97 7.86 11.83
N ALA A 7 13.27 7.65 10.72
CA ALA A 7 12.00 6.90 10.67
C ALA A 7 12.11 5.47 11.23
N ASN A 8 13.28 4.83 11.13
CA ASN A 8 13.52 3.49 11.69
C ASN A 8 13.50 3.47 13.22
N GLU A 9 14.04 4.51 13.87
CA GLU A 9 14.04 4.63 15.33
C GLU A 9 12.61 4.87 15.83
N ILE A 10 11.88 5.73 15.14
CA ILE A 10 10.47 6.02 15.44
C ILE A 10 9.60 4.77 15.25
N TYR A 11 9.77 4.04 14.14
CA TYR A 11 9.04 2.80 13.89
C TYR A 11 9.28 1.76 14.98
N LYS A 12 10.52 1.58 15.44
CA LYS A 12 10.86 0.66 16.54
C LYS A 12 10.17 1.08 17.84
N ARG A 13 10.16 2.38 18.17
CA ARG A 13 9.43 2.89 19.35
C ARG A 13 7.95 2.58 19.23
N LEU A 14 7.31 2.94 18.12
CA LEU A 14 5.89 2.67 17.89
C LEU A 14 5.52 1.19 17.99
N LYS A 15 6.43 0.29 17.58
CA LYS A 15 6.18 -1.16 17.60
C LYS A 15 6.33 -1.79 18.98
N TRP A 16 7.31 -1.33 19.77
CA TRP A 16 7.72 -2.02 20.99
C TRP A 16 7.41 -1.25 22.28
N ASP A 17 7.39 0.08 22.23
CA ASP A 17 7.35 0.95 23.40
C ASP A 17 5.91 1.38 23.73
N LYS A 18 5.07 0.39 24.04
CA LYS A 18 3.62 0.57 24.28
C LYS A 18 3.30 1.34 25.57
N GLU A 19 4.25 1.44 26.50
CA GLU A 19 4.04 2.11 27.79
C GLU A 19 4.15 3.63 27.69
N CYS A 20 4.96 4.15 26.74
CA CYS A 20 5.25 5.57 26.61
C CYS A 20 4.45 6.26 25.50
N ILE A 21 3.80 5.48 24.63
CA ILE A 21 3.08 5.97 23.47
C ILE A 21 1.57 5.92 23.77
N PRO A 22 0.79 6.97 23.44
CA PRO A 22 -0.65 6.95 23.64
C PRO A 22 -1.27 5.73 22.94
N GLU A 23 -2.11 5.00 23.67
CA GLU A 23 -2.86 3.86 23.14
C GLU A 23 -3.57 4.25 21.84
N GLY A 24 -3.30 3.48 20.77
CA GLY A 24 -3.95 3.71 19.50
C GLY A 24 -3.25 3.00 18.34
N ASP A 25 -4.01 2.80 17.28
CA ASP A 25 -3.48 2.30 16.02
C ASP A 25 -2.68 3.40 15.33
N PHE A 26 -1.51 3.06 14.82
CA PHE A 26 -0.68 3.98 14.05
C PHE A 26 -0.72 3.64 12.57
N VAL A 27 -0.59 4.68 11.76
CA VAL A 27 -0.51 4.60 10.30
C VAL A 27 0.85 5.12 9.86
N VAL A 28 1.47 4.39 8.94
CA VAL A 28 2.71 4.73 8.27
C VAL A 28 2.39 5.30 6.89
N GLY A 29 2.68 6.59 6.70
CA GLY A 29 2.62 7.24 5.40
C GLY A 29 3.95 7.07 4.68
N TYR A 30 3.98 6.33 3.57
CA TYR A 30 5.18 6.07 2.79
C TYR A 30 5.00 6.44 1.32
N GLU A 31 6.10 6.85 0.70
CA GLU A 31 6.14 7.22 -0.71
C GLU A 31 6.30 5.98 -1.59
N ASP A 32 5.24 5.65 -2.32
CA ASP A 32 5.26 4.62 -3.34
C ASP A 32 6.09 5.03 -4.58
N ARG A 33 6.69 4.05 -5.27
CA ARG A 33 7.50 4.27 -6.48
C ARG A 33 6.65 4.68 -7.68
N PHE A 34 5.34 4.43 -7.64
CA PHE A 34 4.43 4.67 -8.75
C PHE A 34 3.17 5.41 -8.34
N LEU A 35 2.64 5.13 -7.14
CA LEU A 35 1.33 5.62 -6.71
C LEU A 35 1.39 6.90 -5.84
N GLY A 36 2.59 7.41 -5.52
CA GLY A 36 2.74 8.54 -4.60
C GLY A 36 2.58 8.12 -3.15
N ILE A 37 2.08 8.99 -2.27
CA ILE A 37 1.98 8.67 -0.84
C ILE A 37 0.84 7.67 -0.60
N LEU A 38 1.17 6.54 0.03
CA LEU A 38 0.23 5.54 0.50
C LEU A 38 0.28 5.43 2.02
N GLU A 39 -0.84 5.02 2.61
CA GLU A 39 -0.98 4.77 4.04
C GLU A 39 -1.15 3.28 4.31
N ALA A 40 -0.41 2.74 5.28
CA ALA A 40 -0.62 1.39 5.80
C ALA A 40 -0.65 1.43 7.33
N THR A 41 -1.45 0.56 7.96
CA THR A 41 -1.39 0.41 9.42
C THR A 41 -0.02 -0.10 9.84
N LEU A 42 0.40 0.22 11.06
CA LEU A 42 1.70 -0.18 11.61
C LEU A 42 1.86 -1.71 11.60
N GLU A 43 0.78 -2.44 11.83
CA GLU A 43 0.75 -3.91 11.79
C GLU A 43 0.93 -4.47 10.38
N ASN A 44 0.32 -3.84 9.38
CA ASN A 44 0.39 -4.26 7.98
C ASN A 44 1.62 -3.69 7.26
N PHE A 45 2.46 -2.92 7.94
CA PHE A 45 3.62 -2.29 7.32
C PHE A 45 4.80 -3.28 7.19
N GLU A 46 5.10 -3.67 5.94
CA GLU A 46 6.19 -4.57 5.63
C GLU A 46 7.53 -3.83 5.48
N ALA A 47 8.25 -3.68 6.59
CA ALA A 47 9.55 -3.00 6.63
C ALA A 47 10.66 -3.67 5.78
N GLU A 48 10.48 -4.93 5.39
CA GLU A 48 11.40 -5.65 4.48
C GLU A 48 11.22 -5.20 3.02
N GLU A 49 9.98 -4.95 2.60
CA GLU A 49 9.68 -4.52 1.23
C GLU A 49 9.73 -2.99 1.06
N ILE A 50 9.39 -2.24 2.11
CA ILE A 50 9.33 -0.77 2.10
C ILE A 50 10.48 -0.20 2.95
N PRO A 51 11.57 0.27 2.31
CA PRO A 51 12.67 0.92 3.02
C PRO A 51 12.24 2.13 3.86
N PHE A 52 12.81 2.26 5.05
CA PHE A 52 12.51 3.37 5.98
C PHE A 52 12.70 4.77 5.41
N HIS A 53 13.61 4.95 4.43
CA HIS A 53 13.81 6.26 3.80
C HIS A 53 12.61 6.71 2.93
N ARG A 54 11.69 5.80 2.62
CA ARG A 54 10.44 6.08 1.90
C ARG A 54 9.32 6.51 2.86
N ILE A 55 9.48 6.30 4.17
CA ILE A 55 8.51 6.77 5.14
C ILE A 55 8.59 8.30 5.23
N ARG A 56 7.44 8.95 5.12
CA ARG A 56 7.28 10.41 5.18
C ARG A 56 6.73 10.85 6.53
N TYR A 57 5.71 10.17 7.05
CA TYR A 57 5.11 10.52 8.33
C TYR A 57 4.52 9.31 9.05
N PHE A 58 4.27 9.48 10.35
CA PHE A 58 3.46 8.59 11.18
C PHE A 58 2.27 9.36 11.72
N LYS A 59 1.09 8.76 11.67
CA LYS A 59 -0.18 9.34 12.11
C LYS A 59 -0.83 8.42 13.15
N ASN A 60 -1.35 8.99 14.23
CA ASN A 60 -2.22 8.26 15.14
C ASN A 60 -3.62 8.18 14.50
N LEU A 61 -4.17 6.98 14.36
CA LEU A 61 -5.46 6.74 13.71
C LEU A 61 -6.64 7.20 14.58
N ALA A 62 -6.54 7.05 15.91
CA ALA A 62 -7.58 7.41 16.86
C ALA A 62 -7.78 8.92 16.96
N THR A 63 -6.68 9.69 16.98
CA THR A 63 -6.73 11.16 17.08
C THR A 63 -6.59 11.88 15.74
N GLY A 64 -6.15 11.17 14.69
CA GLY A 64 -5.79 11.76 13.40
C GLY A 64 -4.51 12.62 13.42
N GLN A 65 -3.82 12.69 14.57
CA GLN A 65 -2.68 13.57 14.76
C GLN A 65 -1.41 12.99 14.13
N ILE A 66 -0.66 13.83 13.42
CA ILE A 66 0.67 13.47 12.92
C ILE A 66 1.66 13.53 14.08
N VAL A 67 2.22 12.37 14.45
CA VAL A 67 3.14 12.22 15.59
C VAL A 67 4.60 12.36 15.18
N TRP A 68 4.91 12.12 13.91
CA TRP A 68 6.22 12.34 13.34
C TRP A 68 6.11 12.66 11.86
N ASP A 69 6.83 13.67 11.38
CA ASP A 69 6.82 14.12 9.99
C ASP A 69 8.23 14.53 9.56
N ARG A 70 8.73 13.91 8.49
CA ARG A 70 10.07 14.18 7.96
C ARG A 70 10.20 15.57 7.36
N GLU A 71 9.20 16.03 6.64
CA GLU A 71 9.23 17.30 5.89
C GLU A 71 8.96 18.47 6.81
N LYS A 72 7.93 18.33 7.66
CA LYS A 72 7.58 19.35 8.67
C LYS A 72 8.49 19.31 9.89
N ARG A 73 9.39 18.33 9.98
CA ARG A 73 10.31 18.10 11.11
C ARG A 73 9.59 18.01 12.45
N ILE A 74 8.45 17.33 12.47
CA ILE A 74 7.65 17.08 13.67
C ILE A 74 8.16 15.79 14.32
N ASP A 75 8.37 15.81 15.63
CA ASP A 75 8.70 14.62 16.43
C ASP A 75 8.08 14.76 17.82
N LEU A 76 6.84 14.29 17.97
CA LEU A 76 6.12 14.30 19.24
C LEU A 76 6.47 13.08 20.11
N ILE A 77 6.99 12.01 19.48
CA ILE A 77 7.31 10.76 20.16
C ILE A 77 8.58 10.92 20.99
N THR A 78 9.64 11.46 20.39
CA THR A 78 10.92 11.64 21.10
C THR A 78 10.88 12.85 22.02
N SER A 79 10.15 13.92 21.66
CA SER A 79 10.06 15.12 22.50
C SER A 79 9.37 14.87 23.83
N ASN A 80 8.38 13.96 23.86
CA ASN A 80 7.71 13.58 25.09
C ASN A 80 8.53 12.59 25.94
N TYR A 81 9.60 12.05 25.38
CA TYR A 81 10.48 11.09 26.03
C TYR A 81 11.65 11.82 26.72
N SER A 82 11.41 12.39 27.90
CA SER A 82 12.50 12.82 28.78
C SER A 82 13.08 11.60 29.48
N ASN A 83 14.07 10.94 28.87
CA ASN A 83 14.79 9.86 29.53
C ASN A 83 15.62 10.46 30.69
N PRO A 84 15.42 10.09 31.98
CA PRO A 84 16.26 10.58 33.07
C PRO A 84 17.66 9.96 33.08
N HIS A 85 17.97 9.05 32.14
CA HIS A 85 19.22 8.33 32.11
C HIS A 85 20.05 8.68 30.86
N SER A 86 20.64 9.87 30.90
CA SER A 86 21.79 10.23 30.09
C SER A 86 23.07 9.87 30.84
N SER A 87 23.72 8.78 30.45
CA SER A 87 25.17 8.61 30.65
C SER A 87 25.78 8.07 29.36
N ASP A 88 26.44 9.01 28.69
CA ASP A 88 27.62 8.86 27.86
C ASP A 88 28.34 7.50 28.00
N GLU A 89 28.46 6.72 26.92
CA GLU A 89 29.63 5.87 26.66
C GLU A 89 29.87 5.72 25.16
N LEU A 90 30.98 6.32 24.73
CA LEU A 90 31.64 6.16 23.44
C LEU A 90 32.61 4.97 23.49
N GLN A 91 32.42 3.97 22.62
CA GLN A 91 33.47 3.16 21.97
C GLN A 91 32.84 2.62 20.66
N GLY A 92 33.41 2.57 19.46
CA GLY A 92 34.78 2.61 18.98
C GLY A 92 34.96 1.46 17.96
N SER A 93 35.29 1.77 16.70
CA SER A 93 35.58 0.84 15.56
C SER A 93 34.41 -0.01 15.03
N SER A 94 34.23 -0.35 13.75
CA SER A 94 35.17 -0.53 12.64
C SER A 94 34.50 -0.17 11.31
N SER A 95 35.32 0.32 10.39
CA SER A 95 35.06 0.36 8.96
C SER A 95 34.75 -1.05 8.43
N ASP A 96 33.67 -1.21 7.68
CA ASP A 96 33.53 -2.32 6.74
C ASP A 96 32.93 -1.80 5.44
N ASP A 97 33.71 -1.99 4.37
CA ASP A 97 33.46 -1.59 3.00
C ASP A 97 32.13 -2.13 2.47
N ILE A 98 31.23 -1.23 2.06
CA ILE A 98 30.05 -1.61 1.28
C ILE A 98 30.53 -1.91 -0.15
N SER A 99 30.81 -3.18 -0.40
CA SER A 99 31.16 -3.71 -1.71
C SER A 99 30.05 -3.42 -2.75
N ILE A 100 30.33 -2.49 -3.67
CA ILE A 100 29.49 -2.17 -4.83
C ILE A 100 29.62 -3.32 -5.84
N SER A 101 28.78 -4.34 -5.72
CA SER A 101 28.73 -5.44 -6.69
C SER A 101 27.86 -5.09 -7.91
N SER A 102 28.53 -4.98 -9.06
CA SER A 102 28.04 -4.98 -10.47
C SER A 102 26.56 -4.60 -10.72
N THR A 103 26.34 -3.31 -10.94
CA THR A 103 25.03 -2.67 -11.21
C THR A 103 24.31 -3.14 -12.48
N LYS A 104 24.99 -3.83 -13.42
CA LYS A 104 24.41 -4.29 -14.70
C LYS A 104 23.55 -5.55 -14.56
N SER A 105 23.99 -6.55 -13.79
CA SER A 105 23.24 -7.80 -13.60
C SER A 105 21.96 -7.58 -12.79
N LYS A 106 22.03 -6.72 -11.77
CA LYS A 106 20.88 -6.32 -10.95
C LYS A 106 19.81 -5.59 -11.77
N LYS A 107 20.21 -4.71 -12.70
CA LYS A 107 19.31 -4.00 -13.63
C LYS A 107 18.61 -4.93 -14.62
N LYS A 108 19.29 -5.95 -15.16
CA LYS A 108 18.70 -6.94 -16.08
C LYS A 108 17.65 -7.81 -15.37
N TYR A 109 17.96 -8.29 -14.17
CA TYR A 109 17.02 -9.04 -13.33
C TYR A 109 15.76 -8.21 -13.00
N LEU A 110 15.93 -6.95 -12.59
CA LEU A 110 14.81 -6.06 -12.31
C LEU A 110 13.92 -5.81 -13.54
N LYS A 111 14.51 -5.59 -14.73
CA LYS A 111 13.74 -5.42 -15.98
C LYS A 111 12.93 -6.67 -16.33
N LEU A 112 13.50 -7.86 -16.18
CA LEU A 112 12.82 -9.12 -16.47
C LEU A 112 11.66 -9.37 -15.48
N ARG A 113 11.87 -9.10 -14.19
CA ARG A 113 10.83 -9.21 -13.17
C ARG A 113 9.68 -8.23 -13.43
N ARG A 114 9.98 -6.98 -13.80
CA ARG A 114 8.99 -5.97 -14.21
C ARG A 114 8.17 -6.44 -15.42
N LYS A 115 8.81 -6.97 -16.45
CA LYS A 115 8.12 -7.49 -17.64
C LYS A 115 7.17 -8.63 -17.29
N LYS A 116 7.59 -9.56 -16.42
CA LYS A 116 6.73 -10.67 -15.96
C LYS A 116 5.53 -10.19 -15.16
N TYR A 117 5.71 -9.23 -14.25
CA TYR A 117 4.61 -8.68 -13.47
C TYR A 117 3.57 -7.97 -14.35
N LEU A 118 4.03 -7.08 -15.24
CA LEU A 118 3.16 -6.39 -16.22
C LEU A 118 2.40 -7.37 -17.12
N GLN A 119 3.06 -8.46 -17.54
CA GLN A 119 2.41 -9.50 -18.32
C GLN A 119 1.30 -10.17 -17.50
N LYS A 120 1.59 -10.55 -16.25
CA LYS A 120 0.61 -11.16 -15.34
C LYS A 120 -0.60 -10.25 -15.13
N THR A 121 -0.39 -8.96 -14.85
CA THR A 121 -1.47 -8.00 -14.64
C THR A 121 -2.32 -7.79 -15.90
N LEU A 122 -1.69 -7.74 -17.08
CA LEU A 122 -2.42 -7.63 -18.35
C LEU A 122 -3.22 -8.88 -18.67
N ASP A 123 -2.68 -10.06 -18.41
CA ASP A 123 -3.37 -11.33 -18.63
C ASP A 123 -4.57 -11.48 -17.69
N GLU A 124 -4.44 -11.01 -16.45
CA GLU A 124 -5.53 -10.97 -15.47
C GLU A 124 -6.64 -9.99 -15.89
N ALA A 125 -6.29 -8.76 -16.30
CA ALA A 125 -7.24 -7.78 -16.82
C ALA A 125 -7.95 -8.28 -18.09
N ARG A 126 -7.24 -8.98 -18.99
CA ARG A 126 -7.83 -9.59 -20.19
C ARG A 126 -8.85 -10.67 -19.85
N LYS A 127 -8.58 -11.50 -18.83
CA LYS A 127 -9.53 -12.53 -18.38
C LYS A 127 -10.78 -11.89 -17.78
N GLN A 128 -10.62 -10.86 -16.97
CA GLN A 128 -11.74 -10.11 -16.39
C GLN A 128 -12.62 -9.50 -17.48
N LEU A 129 -12.02 -8.83 -18.48
CA LEU A 129 -12.77 -8.25 -19.59
C LEU A 129 -13.49 -9.33 -20.41
N ALA A 130 -12.85 -10.48 -20.66
CA ALA A 130 -13.49 -11.58 -21.39
C ALA A 130 -14.68 -12.18 -20.61
N GLU A 131 -14.57 -12.27 -19.29
CA GLU A 131 -15.65 -12.72 -18.42
C GLU A 131 -16.80 -11.72 -18.38
N GLU A 132 -16.49 -10.43 -18.32
CA GLU A 132 -17.46 -9.33 -18.39
C GLU A 132 -18.22 -9.34 -19.73
N ILE A 133 -17.52 -9.48 -20.85
CA ILE A 133 -18.15 -9.62 -22.17
C ILE A 133 -19.08 -10.83 -22.22
N ARG A 134 -18.64 -11.99 -21.67
CA ARG A 134 -19.47 -13.20 -21.65
C ARG A 134 -20.74 -12.99 -20.83
N ILE A 135 -20.63 -12.34 -19.68
CA ILE A 135 -21.79 -12.00 -18.84
C ILE A 135 -22.74 -11.08 -19.62
N GLU A 136 -22.22 -10.03 -20.25
CA GLU A 136 -23.04 -9.10 -21.04
C GLU A 136 -23.78 -9.82 -22.18
N GLU A 137 -23.09 -10.71 -22.92
CA GLU A 137 -23.71 -11.53 -23.98
C GLU A 137 -24.82 -12.44 -23.43
N GLU A 138 -24.61 -13.08 -22.27
CA GLU A 138 -25.62 -13.88 -21.60
C GLU A 138 -26.84 -13.01 -21.21
N HIS A 139 -26.62 -11.81 -20.68
CA HIS A 139 -27.67 -10.87 -20.31
C HIS A 139 -28.47 -10.38 -21.52
N VAL A 140 -27.79 -10.03 -22.62
CA VAL A 140 -28.43 -9.63 -23.89
C VAL A 140 -29.28 -10.78 -24.44
N LYS A 141 -28.75 -12.00 -24.46
CA LYS A 141 -29.49 -13.18 -24.92
C LYS A 141 -30.74 -13.44 -24.08
N GLN A 142 -30.62 -13.34 -22.75
CA GLN A 142 -31.77 -13.46 -21.85
C GLN A 142 -32.83 -12.37 -22.10
N TYR A 143 -32.42 -11.17 -22.50
CA TYR A 143 -33.34 -10.10 -22.87
C TYR A 143 -34.05 -10.42 -24.20
N GLU A 144 -33.31 -10.84 -25.22
CA GLU A 144 -33.86 -11.21 -26.52
C GLU A 144 -34.86 -12.37 -26.42
N ASP A 145 -34.54 -13.41 -25.65
CA ASP A 145 -35.43 -14.56 -25.45
C ASP A 145 -36.72 -14.13 -24.73
N ARG A 146 -36.63 -13.24 -23.72
CA ARG A 146 -37.81 -12.66 -23.06
C ARG A 146 -38.66 -11.83 -24.02
N MET A 147 -38.04 -11.01 -24.87
CA MET A 147 -38.76 -10.20 -25.84
C MET A 147 -39.49 -11.06 -26.87
N ARG A 148 -38.85 -12.14 -27.35
CA ARG A 148 -39.48 -13.10 -28.27
C ARG A 148 -40.70 -13.77 -27.65
N GLU A 149 -40.63 -14.14 -26.38
CA GLU A 149 -41.79 -14.70 -25.68
C GLU A 149 -42.95 -13.69 -25.58
N VAL A 150 -42.65 -12.43 -25.29
CA VAL A 150 -43.66 -11.36 -25.28
C VAL A 150 -44.29 -11.16 -26.65
N GLU A 151 -43.48 -11.14 -27.72
CA GLU A 151 -43.97 -11.02 -29.10
C GLU A 151 -44.86 -12.20 -29.49
N GLU A 152 -44.47 -13.44 -29.15
CA GLU A 152 -45.30 -14.62 -29.39
C GLU A 152 -46.63 -14.53 -28.64
N ARG A 153 -46.62 -14.07 -27.38
CA ARG A 153 -47.85 -13.87 -26.60
C ARG A 153 -48.76 -12.82 -27.25
N LEU A 154 -48.19 -11.70 -27.71
CA LEU A 154 -48.93 -10.66 -28.42
C LEU A 154 -49.54 -11.19 -29.73
N LYS A 155 -48.78 -11.97 -30.50
CA LYS A 155 -49.25 -12.56 -31.74
C LYS A 155 -50.38 -13.56 -31.52
N ARG A 156 -50.24 -14.46 -30.54
CA ARG A 156 -51.30 -15.39 -30.13
C ARG A 156 -52.56 -14.65 -29.67
N PHE A 157 -52.40 -13.55 -28.94
CA PHE A 157 -53.53 -12.72 -28.52
C PHE A 157 -54.26 -12.09 -29.72
N GLN A 158 -53.53 -11.60 -30.72
CA GLN A 158 -54.12 -11.05 -31.95
C GLN A 158 -54.84 -12.12 -32.79
N GLU A 159 -54.30 -13.33 -32.89
CA GLU A 159 -54.92 -14.47 -33.60
C GLU A 159 -56.24 -14.93 -32.94
N LEU A 160 -56.42 -14.69 -31.64
CA LEU A 160 -57.64 -15.02 -30.89
C LEU A 160 -58.75 -13.95 -30.98
N GLN A 161 -58.51 -12.81 -31.64
CA GLN A 161 -59.49 -11.73 -31.81
C GLN A 161 -60.21 -11.74 -33.18
N ILE A 162 -60.12 -12.84 -33.95
CA ILE A 162 -60.89 -13.11 -35.19
C ILE A 162 -61.87 -14.26 -34.90
#